data_AF-A0A378WX04-F1
#
_entry.id   AF-A0A378WX04-F1
#
_cell.length_a   1.000
_cell.length_b   1.000
_cell.length_c   1.000
_cell.angle_alpha   90.00
_cell.angle_beta   90.00
_cell.angle_gamma   90.00
#
_symmetry.space_group_name_H-M   'P 1'
#
loop_
_entity.id
_entity.type
_entity.pdbx_description
1 polymer ?
#
loop_
_entity_poly.entity_id
_entity_poly.type
_entity_poly.pdbx_seq_one_letter_code
_entity_poly.pdbx_strand_id
1 'polypeptide(L)'
;MNLDVNRTDASVSVDNTAGPDVRRPLQQMWFHASDVVLDDPSVQPELDHAFDDLAQRVFEMVEQRPTGWSLEPLRSLRWDLPTIVVTLYLSDASVTAYLVSPDYQKWCDEIEASGDD
;
A
#
# COMPACT_ATOMS: atom_id res chain seq x y z
N MET A 1 5.66 14.95 -12.13
CA MET A 1 4.75 13.96 -12.74
C MET A 1 3.41 14.12 -12.03
N ASN A 2 2.36 14.47 -12.76
CA ASN A 2 1.03 14.77 -12.20
C ASN A 2 0.24 13.45 -12.22
N LEU A 3 -0.13 12.92 -11.05
CA LEU A 3 -1.00 11.74 -10.96
C LEU A 3 -2.38 12.13 -11.48
N ASP A 4 -2.64 11.83 -12.75
CA ASP A 4 -3.98 11.98 -13.33
C ASP A 4 -4.84 10.79 -12.89
N VAL A 5 -5.70 11.04 -11.91
CA VAL A 5 -6.60 10.08 -11.29
C VAL A 5 -7.72 9.62 -12.25
N ASN A 6 -7.79 10.14 -13.49
CA ASN A 6 -8.77 9.75 -14.50
C ASN A 6 -8.25 8.80 -15.59
N ARG A 7 -7.03 8.25 -15.50
CA ARG A 7 -6.62 7.17 -16.41
C ARG A 7 -7.36 5.87 -16.07
N THR A 8 -7.67 5.08 -17.09
CA THR A 8 -8.43 3.81 -16.97
C THR A 8 -7.69 2.72 -16.18
N ASP A 9 -6.45 2.98 -15.79
CA ASP A 9 -5.48 2.06 -15.18
C ASP A 9 -4.99 2.52 -13.79
N ALA A 10 -5.47 3.68 -13.32
CA ALA A 10 -5.28 4.14 -11.96
C ALA A 10 -6.62 4.11 -11.22
N SER A 11 -6.64 3.52 -10.03
CA SER A 11 -7.83 3.49 -9.19
C SER A 11 -7.50 3.96 -7.77
N VAL A 12 -8.42 4.72 -7.20
CA VAL A 12 -8.37 5.17 -5.81
C VAL A 12 -9.65 4.69 -5.15
N SER A 13 -9.50 3.93 -4.08
CA SER A 13 -10.62 3.40 -3.33
C SER A 13 -10.45 3.70 -1.84
N VAL A 14 -11.55 4.04 -1.20
CA VAL A 14 -11.61 4.25 0.24
C VAL A 14 -12.53 3.18 0.82
N ASP A 15 -11.98 2.33 1.69
CA ASP A 15 -12.76 1.32 2.38
C ASP A 15 -13.02 1.77 3.83
N ASN A 16 -14.30 1.85 4.17
CA ASN A 16 -14.76 2.17 5.51
C ASN A 16 -15.79 1.13 5.96
N THR A 17 -15.54 -0.14 5.64
CA THR A 17 -16.39 -1.27 6.03
C THR A 17 -16.45 -1.37 7.55
N ALA A 18 -17.61 -1.06 8.13
CA ALA A 18 -17.86 -1.18 9.56
C ALA A 18 -19.27 -1.74 9.81
N GLY A 19 -19.39 -2.57 10.85
CA GLY A 19 -20.69 -2.93 11.41
C GLY A 19 -21.40 -1.69 11.99
N PRO A 20 -22.75 -1.70 12.05
CA PRO A 20 -23.57 -0.50 12.26
C PRO A 20 -23.34 0.28 13.57
N ASP A 21 -22.69 -0.30 14.58
CA ASP A 21 -22.66 0.23 15.96
C ASP A 21 -21.31 0.84 16.41
N VAL A 22 -20.34 1.05 15.51
CA VAL A 22 -19.00 1.57 15.87
C VAL A 22 -18.80 3.01 15.38
N ARG A 23 -18.35 3.91 16.28
CA ARG A 23 -17.86 5.25 15.90
C ARG A 23 -16.66 5.07 14.97
N ARG A 24 -16.68 5.71 13.79
CA ARG A 24 -15.90 5.38 12.59
C ARG A 24 -14.49 6.02 12.57
N PRO A 25 -13.40 5.34 12.98
CA PRO A 25 -12.10 5.64 12.39
C PRO A 25 -12.05 5.01 10.99
N LEU A 26 -11.52 5.75 10.01
CA LEU A 26 -11.15 5.19 8.71
C LEU A 26 -10.23 3.99 8.96
N GLN A 27 -10.63 2.79 8.51
CA GLN A 27 -9.82 1.58 8.69
C GLN A 27 -8.70 1.52 7.65
N GLN A 28 -9.05 1.76 6.37
CA GLN A 28 -8.12 1.62 5.27
C GLN A 28 -8.45 2.55 4.11
N MET A 29 -7.43 3.18 3.55
CA MET A 29 -7.47 3.82 2.24
C MET A 29 -6.39 3.18 1.38
N TRP A 30 -6.66 2.96 0.10
CA TRP A 30 -5.63 2.43 -0.80
C TRP A 30 -5.64 3.12 -2.16
N PHE A 31 -4.44 3.29 -2.69
CA PHE A 31 -4.15 3.82 -4.00
C PHE A 31 -3.50 2.72 -4.82
N HIS A 32 -4.00 2.47 -6.03
CA HIS A 32 -3.49 1.44 -6.90
C HIS A 32 -3.25 1.99 -8.29
N ALA A 33 -2.03 1.80 -8.75
CA ALA A 33 -1.63 2.08 -10.12
C ALA A 33 -1.17 0.76 -10.75
N SER A 34 -1.79 0.42 -11.87
CA SER A 34 -1.37 -0.69 -12.72
C SER A 34 -1.12 -0.12 -14.12
N ASP A 35 -0.21 -0.73 -14.87
CA ASP A 35 -0.20 -0.58 -16.32
C ASP A 35 -0.82 -1.88 -16.87
N VAL A 36 -1.95 -1.78 -17.58
CA VAL A 36 -2.84 -2.92 -17.90
C VAL A 36 -2.27 -3.83 -19.00
N VAL A 37 -0.95 -3.93 -19.12
CA VAL A 37 -0.30 -4.97 -19.91
C VAL A 37 0.17 -6.07 -18.95
N LEU A 38 -0.80 -6.83 -18.43
CA LEU A 38 -0.65 -7.90 -17.43
C LEU A 38 0.39 -9.00 -17.78
N ASP A 39 1.00 -8.97 -18.97
CA ASP A 39 1.94 -9.98 -19.46
C ASP A 39 3.17 -9.38 -20.21
N ASP A 40 3.42 -8.07 -20.11
CA ASP A 40 4.61 -7.48 -20.73
C ASP A 40 5.72 -7.24 -19.70
N PRO A 41 6.77 -8.07 -19.66
CA PRO A 41 7.86 -7.91 -18.69
C PRO A 41 8.65 -6.60 -18.88
N SER A 42 8.43 -5.87 -19.99
CA SER A 42 9.06 -4.58 -20.20
C SER A 42 8.50 -3.46 -19.32
N VAL A 43 7.35 -3.66 -18.64
CA VAL A 43 6.76 -2.65 -17.72
C VAL A 43 7.30 -2.73 -16.29
N GLN A 44 8.04 -3.80 -15.96
CA GLN A 44 8.60 -4.01 -14.62
C GLN A 44 9.53 -2.87 -14.17
N PRO A 45 10.45 -2.35 -15.01
CA PRO A 45 11.30 -1.23 -14.63
C PRO A 45 10.51 0.04 -14.30
N GLU A 46 9.41 0.32 -14.99
CA GLU A 46 8.53 1.45 -14.72
C GLU A 46 7.81 1.30 -13.38
N LEU A 47 7.34 0.09 -13.06
CA LEU A 47 6.74 -0.21 -11.75
C LEU A 47 7.78 -0.12 -10.61
N ASP A 48 9.00 -0.61 -10.83
CA ASP A 48 10.12 -0.47 -9.89
C ASP A 48 10.43 1.01 -9.63
N HIS A 49 10.51 1.82 -10.71
CA HIS A 49 10.70 3.27 -10.60
C HIS A 49 9.55 3.95 -9.85
N ALA A 50 8.30 3.61 -10.16
CA ALA A 50 7.14 4.16 -9.47
C ALA A 50 7.13 3.80 -7.97
N PHE A 51 7.50 2.56 -7.63
CA PHE A 51 7.64 2.10 -6.26
C PHE A 51 8.73 2.88 -5.51
N ASP A 52 9.92 3.03 -6.12
CA ASP A 52 11.04 3.75 -5.51
C ASP A 52 10.71 5.25 -5.32
N ASP A 53 10.06 5.87 -6.30
CA ASP A 53 9.60 7.26 -6.20
C ASP A 53 8.56 7.42 -5.07
N LEU A 54 7.59 6.51 -4.95
CA LEU A 54 6.61 6.52 -3.86
C LEU A 54 7.27 6.32 -2.50
N ALA A 55 8.21 5.38 -2.39
CA ALA A 55 8.96 5.13 -1.16
C ALA A 55 9.77 6.36 -0.73
N GLN A 56 10.43 7.03 -1.70
CA GLN A 56 11.15 8.28 -1.45
C GLN A 56 10.21 9.38 -0.98
N ARG A 57 9.01 9.51 -1.57
CA ARG A 57 8.01 10.50 -1.13
C ARG A 57 7.47 10.24 0.26
N VAL A 58 7.22 8.98 0.62
CA VAL A 58 6.83 8.61 1.98
C VAL A 58 7.96 9.00 2.93
N PHE A 59 9.21 8.64 2.63
CA PHE A 59 10.38 9.00 3.44
C PHE A 59 10.51 10.52 3.64
N GLU A 60 10.36 11.32 2.57
CA GLU A 60 10.39 12.79 2.65
C GLU A 60 9.27 13.37 3.51
N MET A 61 8.09 12.74 3.51
CA MET A 61 6.94 13.20 4.27
C MET A 61 7.02 12.84 5.76
N VAL A 62 7.48 11.63 6.07
CA VAL A 62 7.46 11.07 7.44
C VAL A 62 8.80 11.19 8.16
N GLU A 63 9.85 11.57 7.42
CA GLU A 63 11.26 11.72 7.85
C GLU A 63 11.82 10.48 8.57
N GLN A 64 11.24 9.31 8.30
CA GLN A 64 11.57 8.04 8.94
C GLN A 64 11.75 6.94 7.90
N ARG A 65 12.70 6.04 8.18
CA ARG A 65 12.90 4.82 7.40
C ARG A 65 11.74 3.84 7.63
N PRO A 66 11.48 2.92 6.69
CA PRO A 66 10.51 1.84 6.89
C PRO A 66 10.81 1.07 8.18
N THR A 67 9.76 0.72 8.94
CA THR A 67 9.81 -0.15 10.11
C THR A 67 9.73 -1.62 9.74
N GLY A 68 9.22 -1.95 8.54
CA GLY A 68 9.17 -3.30 8.00
C GLY A 68 9.41 -3.33 6.48
N TRP A 69 9.87 -4.47 5.98
CA TRP A 69 10.06 -4.71 4.54
C TRP A 69 10.00 -6.21 4.22
N SER A 70 9.59 -6.54 3.00
CA SER A 70 9.73 -7.88 2.42
C SER A 70 10.21 -7.81 0.98
N LEU A 71 10.83 -8.89 0.51
CA LEU A 71 11.18 -9.09 -0.90
C LEU A 71 10.31 -10.18 -1.56
N GLU A 72 9.74 -11.10 -0.77
CA GLU A 72 8.95 -12.23 -1.26
C GLU A 72 7.68 -12.40 -0.40
N PRO A 73 6.54 -12.80 -0.98
CA PRO A 73 6.29 -13.01 -2.42
C PRO A 73 6.19 -11.69 -3.22
N LEU A 74 6.05 -10.56 -2.54
CA LEU A 74 5.96 -9.22 -3.13
C LEU A 74 6.94 -8.29 -2.42
N ARG A 75 7.58 -7.38 -3.18
CA ARG A 75 8.42 -6.34 -2.59
C ARG A 75 7.52 -5.37 -1.83
N SER A 76 7.79 -5.17 -0.55
CA SER A 76 7.00 -4.28 0.29
C SER A 76 7.84 -3.45 1.24
N LEU A 77 7.33 -2.28 1.59
CA LEU A 77 7.87 -1.39 2.61
C LEU A 77 6.73 -0.91 3.50
N ARG A 78 6.92 -0.95 4.82
CA ARG A 78 5.95 -0.54 5.82
C ARG A 78 6.52 0.52 6.76
N TRP A 79 5.70 1.50 7.11
CA TRP A 79 5.96 2.50 8.14
C TRP A 79 4.86 2.48 9.18
N ASP A 80 5.20 2.10 10.41
CA ASP A 80 4.30 2.19 11.56
C ASP A 80 4.40 3.58 12.19
N LEU A 81 3.47 4.47 11.85
CA LEU A 81 3.40 5.81 12.42
C LEU A 81 2.32 5.86 13.53
N PRO A 82 2.38 6.84 14.46
CA PRO A 82 1.47 6.88 15.60
C PRO A 82 -0.02 6.92 15.25
N THR A 83 -0.38 7.45 14.08
CA THR A 83 -1.77 7.64 13.65
C THR A 83 -2.16 6.84 12.43
N ILE A 84 -1.18 6.25 11.72
CA ILE A 84 -1.41 5.57 10.46
C ILE A 84 -0.27 4.61 10.15
N VAL A 85 -0.58 3.48 9.57
CA VAL A 85 0.39 2.57 8.98
C VAL A 85 0.37 2.78 7.48
N VAL A 86 1.53 3.07 6.88
CA VAL A 86 1.68 3.17 5.43
C VAL A 86 2.38 1.92 4.94
N THR A 87 1.78 1.22 3.99
CA THR A 87 2.40 0.06 3.36
C THR A 87 2.40 0.21 1.85
N LEU A 88 3.58 0.13 1.24
CA LEU A 88 3.74 0.07 -0.21
C LEU A 88 3.97 -1.38 -0.60
N TYR A 89 3.28 -1.83 -1.65
CA TYR A 89 3.48 -3.12 -2.29
C TYR A 89 3.78 -2.91 -3.77
N LEU A 90 4.72 -3.70 -4.27
CA LEU A 90 4.98 -3.88 -5.69
C LEU A 90 4.70 -5.35 -6.05
N SER A 91 3.83 -5.54 -7.03
CA SER A 91 3.68 -6.80 -7.76
C SER A 91 4.25 -6.69 -9.16
N ASP A 92 4.23 -7.81 -9.88
CA ASP A 92 4.55 -7.90 -11.31
C ASP A 92 3.71 -6.97 -12.21
N ALA A 93 2.51 -6.59 -11.75
CA ALA A 93 1.55 -5.82 -12.54
C ALA A 93 1.11 -4.50 -11.90
N SER A 94 1.52 -4.19 -10.67
CA SER A 94 0.99 -3.01 -9.97
C SER A 94 1.86 -2.49 -8.84
N VAL A 95 1.67 -1.21 -8.54
CA VAL A 95 2.10 -0.60 -7.28
C VAL A 95 0.86 -0.19 -6.49
N THR A 96 0.80 -0.62 -5.23
CA THR A 96 -0.31 -0.30 -4.32
C THR A 96 0.22 0.35 -3.05
N ALA A 97 -0.39 1.46 -2.65
CA ALA A 97 -0.13 2.12 -1.37
C ALA A 97 -1.36 1.98 -0.46
N TYR A 98 -1.18 1.37 0.70
CA TYR A 98 -2.17 1.26 1.75
C TYR A 98 -1.88 2.27 2.85
N LEU A 99 -2.95 2.89 3.36
CA LEU A 99 -2.95 3.75 4.53
C LEU A 99 -3.98 3.19 5.50
N VAL A 100 -3.49 2.61 6.59
CA VAL A 100 -4.28 1.75 7.48
C VAL A 100 -4.26 2.32 8.90
N SER A 101 -5.35 2.20 9.65
CA SER A 101 -5.34 2.58 11.06
C SER A 101 -4.45 1.62 11.88
N PRO A 102 -3.69 2.09 12.88
CA PRO A 102 -2.81 1.20 13.66
C PRO A 102 -3.54 0.04 14.33
N ASP A 103 -4.77 0.25 14.82
CA ASP A 103 -5.57 -0.80 15.45
C ASP A 103 -5.99 -1.88 14.45
N TYR A 104 -6.36 -1.50 13.21
CA TYR A 104 -6.71 -2.45 12.17
C TYR A 104 -5.48 -3.21 11.68
N GLN A 105 -4.35 -2.51 11.50
CA GLN A 105 -3.10 -3.18 11.13
C GLN A 105 -2.69 -4.21 12.18
N LYS A 106 -2.79 -3.88 13.47
CA LYS A 106 -2.49 -4.81 14.54
C LYS A 106 -3.36 -6.07 14.48
N TRP A 107 -4.66 -5.90 14.21
CA TRP A 107 -5.57 -7.03 14.01
C TRP A 107 -5.18 -7.89 12.80
N CYS A 108 -4.78 -7.27 11.68
CA CYS A 108 -4.26 -8.00 10.51
C CYS A 108 -2.98 -8.79 10.86
N ASP A 109 -2.03 -8.15 11.55
CA ASP A 109 -0.76 -8.77 11.97
C ASP A 109 -1.01 -9.99 12.88
N GLU A 110 -1.99 -9.89 13.79
CA GLU A 110 -2.39 -11.00 14.67
C GLU A 110 -3.02 -12.18 13.89
N ILE A 111 -3.79 -11.89 12.84
CA ILE A 111 -4.38 -12.93 11.98
C ILE A 111 -3.30 -13.62 11.14
N GLU A 112 -2.40 -12.86 10.52
CA GLU A 112 -1.30 -13.42 9.72
C GLU A 112 -0.41 -14.31 10.58
N ALA A 113 -0.07 -13.89 11.80
CA ALA A 113 0.71 -14.69 12.74
C ALA A 113 -0.02 -15.97 13.21
N SER A 114 -1.35 -16.02 13.11
CA SER A 114 -2.16 -17.19 13.49
C SER A 114 -2.41 -18.18 12.34
N GLY A 115 -2.13 -17.78 11.09
CA GLY A 115 -2.36 -18.58 9.88
C GLY A 115 -1.19 -19.47 9.47
N ASP A 116 -0.10 -19.50 10.23
CA ASP A 116 1.13 -20.26 9.96
C ASP A 116 1.13 -21.62 10.72
N ASP A 117 0.08 -22.42 10.52
CA ASP A 117 -0.10 -23.79 11.08
C ASP A 117 -0.31 -24.84 9.97
#